data_AF-A0AAV2PCM4-F1
#
_entry.id   AF-A0AAV2PCM4-F1
#
_cell.length_a   1.000
_cell.length_b   1.000
_cell.length_c   1.000
_cell.angle_alpha   90.00
_cell.angle_beta   90.00
_cell.angle_gamma   90.00
#
_symmetry.space_group_name_H-M   'P 1'
#
loop_
_entity.id
_entity.type
_entity.pdbx_description
1 polymer ?
#
loop_
_entity_poly.entity_id
_entity_poly.type
_entity_poly.pdbx_seq_one_letter_code
_entity_poly.pdbx_strand_id
1 'polypeptide(L)'
;MANDVLSNGRLQENTVVQRTRNDRSKRAPDIAAIENRNWLLHRYYTRHEYSACKLLIEQELMKSDGHEYASYLKGLILRKEGKIQDSLDCFQTAYNVNSTNIDNVKQIAKSLLITGNHRRAIDAYTEAEKISGVPDWEIYYGLGETYVKLNQFQEGKKHFKRSTELTKNELPNLALARLYLIDDMIPEARNAYTAALNANPESIDAATELGLLYLKIGDTQRAFQQFGAALAYSPNCVKAILPMAYIMQNHREYDVALSKYKIAAQIIPESSALWNNIGMCLYAKQKYVAAISSLKRAHYLSPMSCVSSCNLGIVFLTTGQPASAAIYLCAAVSAEPKNPTPYLLLGLALKRLDDLEGAERSLTKAHALAPQDPLILINYAVVLDTRGKQANATEILTALNDIMAVVDVDTQISQMAKKLSKKLQREKTEVNTNQELPAAESEERQLSADEV
;
A
#
# COMPACT_ATOMS: atom_id res chain seq x y z
N MET A 1 40.68 11.14 -75.97
CA MET A 1 41.10 12.35 -76.70
C MET A 1 41.21 13.45 -75.64
N ALA A 2 42.35 13.62 -74.95
CA ALA A 2 43.64 14.18 -75.36
C ALA A 2 43.67 15.74 -75.39
N ASN A 3 44.42 16.30 -74.42
CA ASN A 3 45.30 17.50 -74.39
C ASN A 3 44.70 18.91 -74.50
N ASP A 4 44.86 19.77 -73.46
CA ASP A 4 45.97 20.71 -73.08
C ASP A 4 45.90 22.04 -73.87
N VAL A 5 46.09 23.27 -73.33
CA VAL A 5 47.32 23.86 -72.74
C VAL A 5 47.04 25.24 -72.07
N LEU A 6 47.57 25.42 -70.84
CA LEU A 6 48.22 26.55 -70.13
C LEU A 6 48.04 28.05 -70.54
N SER A 7 47.91 28.96 -69.55
CA SER A 7 49.02 29.88 -69.14
C SER A 7 48.76 30.65 -67.82
N ASN A 8 49.84 30.85 -67.04
CA ASN A 8 49.93 31.56 -65.75
C ASN A 8 50.26 33.07 -65.94
N GLY A 9 49.99 33.89 -64.91
CA GLY A 9 50.64 35.21 -64.76
C GLY A 9 50.26 35.98 -63.49
N ARG A 10 51.11 35.91 -62.45
CA ARG A 10 51.14 36.80 -61.26
C ARG A 10 51.62 38.20 -61.66
N LEU A 11 51.17 39.25 -60.97
CA LEU A 11 52.00 40.38 -60.51
C LEU A 11 51.39 41.02 -59.24
N GLN A 12 52.25 41.20 -58.23
CA GLN A 12 52.00 41.89 -56.96
C GLN A 12 52.15 43.40 -57.17
N GLU A 13 51.42 44.22 -56.42
CA GLU A 13 51.95 45.51 -55.97
C GLU A 13 51.33 45.93 -54.62
N ASN A 14 52.23 46.33 -53.72
CA ASN A 14 52.01 46.67 -52.33
C ASN A 14 51.58 48.14 -52.18
N THR A 15 50.52 48.40 -51.41
CA THR A 15 50.34 49.70 -50.75
C THR A 15 50.06 49.50 -49.27
N VAL A 16 51.11 49.72 -48.47
CA VAL A 16 51.11 49.74 -47.01
C VAL A 16 50.36 50.98 -46.53
N VAL A 17 49.20 50.80 -45.91
CA VAL A 17 48.58 51.85 -45.08
C VAL A 17 48.93 51.57 -43.63
N GLN A 18 49.90 52.33 -43.10
CA GLN A 18 50.22 52.39 -41.69
C GLN A 18 48.99 52.90 -40.91
N ARG A 19 48.25 52.00 -40.25
CA ARG A 19 47.36 52.39 -39.16
C ARG A 19 48.18 52.53 -37.89
N THR A 20 48.25 53.78 -37.45
CA THR A 20 48.87 54.25 -36.22
C THR A 20 48.39 53.43 -35.02
N ARG A 21 49.34 52.80 -34.33
CA ARG A 21 49.20 52.40 -32.93
C ARG A 21 49.02 53.68 -32.12
N ASN A 22 47.83 53.91 -31.58
CA ASN A 22 47.60 54.60 -30.31
C ASN A 22 46.10 54.68 -30.03
N ASP A 23 45.60 53.69 -29.30
CA ASP A 23 44.59 53.88 -28.26
C ASP A 23 44.48 52.57 -27.44
N ARG A 24 45.55 52.28 -26.70
CA ARG A 24 45.49 51.38 -25.54
C ARG A 24 45.48 52.25 -24.29
N SER A 25 44.38 52.96 -24.07
CA SER A 25 44.14 53.62 -22.79
C SER A 25 42.68 53.47 -22.41
N LYS A 26 42.48 52.83 -21.25
CA LYS A 26 41.21 52.49 -20.60
C LYS A 26 40.53 51.23 -21.16
N ARG A 27 41.16 50.06 -20.93
CA ARG A 27 40.32 48.89 -20.56
C ARG A 27 39.51 49.35 -19.35
N ALA A 28 38.18 49.29 -19.46
CA ALA A 28 37.33 49.36 -18.28
C ALA A 28 37.89 48.36 -17.25
N PRO A 29 37.89 48.68 -15.95
CA PRO A 29 38.25 47.68 -14.95
C PRO A 29 37.38 46.45 -15.22
N ASP A 30 38.02 45.30 -15.44
CA ASP A 30 37.31 44.01 -15.55
C ASP A 30 36.68 43.78 -14.18
N ILE A 31 35.45 44.28 -13.99
CA ILE A 31 34.60 43.85 -12.90
C ILE A 31 34.44 42.35 -13.16
N ALA A 32 35.09 41.53 -12.35
CA ALA A 32 34.94 40.10 -12.43
C ALA A 32 33.44 39.84 -12.26
N ALA A 33 32.76 39.52 -13.36
CA ALA A 33 31.38 39.08 -13.27
C ALA A 33 31.44 37.80 -12.45
N ILE A 34 31.01 37.91 -11.19
CA ILE A 34 31.08 36.90 -10.12
C ILE A 34 30.51 35.56 -10.60
N GLU A 35 29.70 35.59 -11.67
CA GLU A 35 28.90 34.50 -12.20
C GLU A 35 29.34 33.99 -13.58
N ASN A 36 30.48 34.44 -14.13
CA ASN A 36 30.92 34.10 -15.49
C ASN A 36 31.07 32.59 -15.76
N ARG A 37 31.19 31.77 -14.71
CA ARG A 37 31.36 30.31 -14.80
C ARG A 37 30.12 29.52 -14.40
N ASN A 38 28.98 30.17 -14.18
CA ASN A 38 27.71 29.50 -13.81
C ASN A 38 27.26 28.48 -14.84
N TRP A 39 27.40 28.79 -16.13
CA TRP A 39 27.07 27.85 -17.21
C TRP A 39 27.93 26.58 -17.17
N LEU A 40 29.21 26.70 -16.77
CA LEU A 40 30.13 25.57 -16.68
C LEU A 40 29.80 24.70 -15.47
N LEU A 41 29.50 25.32 -14.33
CA LEU A 41 28.97 24.65 -13.14
C LEU A 41 27.68 23.88 -13.46
N HIS A 42 26.74 24.55 -14.13
CA HIS A 42 25.47 23.94 -14.52
C HIS A 42 25.69 22.73 -15.45
N ARG A 43 26.59 22.86 -16.44
CA ARG A 43 26.93 21.78 -17.38
C ARG A 43 27.53 20.56 -16.68
N TYR A 44 28.43 20.74 -15.71
CA TYR A 44 28.97 19.60 -14.95
C TYR A 44 27.89 18.93 -14.10
N TYR A 45 26.99 19.72 -13.51
CA TYR A 45 25.87 19.19 -12.74
C TYR A 45 24.88 18.39 -13.59
N THR A 46 24.51 18.89 -14.78
CA THR A 46 23.58 18.19 -15.68
C THR A 46 24.17 16.91 -16.27
N ARG A 47 25.51 16.84 -16.42
CA ARG A 47 26.23 15.63 -16.83
C ARG A 47 26.46 14.61 -15.71
N HIS A 48 26.04 14.93 -14.47
CA HIS A 48 26.31 14.13 -13.28
C HIS A 48 27.80 13.96 -12.93
N GLU A 49 28.66 14.86 -13.42
CA GLU A 49 30.09 14.90 -13.10
C GLU A 49 30.31 15.65 -11.77
N TYR A 50 29.80 15.08 -10.67
CA TYR A 50 29.72 15.78 -9.38
C TYR A 50 31.08 16.06 -8.73
N SER A 51 32.09 15.23 -8.95
CA SER A 51 33.44 15.42 -8.41
C SER A 51 34.14 16.64 -9.00
N ALA A 52 34.12 16.76 -10.34
CA ALA A 52 34.64 17.91 -11.06
C ALA A 52 33.85 19.18 -10.71
N CYS A 53 32.52 19.06 -10.58
CA CYS A 53 31.66 20.16 -10.17
C CYS A 53 32.05 20.71 -8.79
N LYS A 54 32.29 19.84 -7.80
CA LYS A 54 32.70 20.25 -6.45
C LYS A 54 34.04 21.00 -6.43
N LEU A 55 35.04 20.50 -7.15
CA LEU A 55 36.34 21.16 -7.24
C LEU A 55 36.20 22.56 -7.87
N LEU A 56 35.38 22.69 -8.91
CA LEU A 56 35.11 23.99 -9.53
C LEU A 56 34.35 24.91 -8.56
N ILE A 57 33.35 24.42 -7.84
CA ILE A 57 32.62 25.17 -6.81
C ILE A 57 33.58 25.70 -5.75
N GLU A 58 34.49 24.87 -5.23
CA GLU A 58 35.48 25.29 -4.23
C GLU A 58 36.41 26.39 -4.79
N GLN A 59 36.85 26.26 -6.04
CA GLN A 59 37.64 27.30 -6.68
C GLN A 59 36.90 28.62 -6.85
N GLU A 60 35.59 28.59 -7.15
CA GLU A 60 34.79 29.80 -7.28
C GLU A 60 34.48 30.42 -5.90
N LEU A 61 34.16 29.60 -4.89
CA LEU A 61 33.98 30.07 -3.51
C LEU A 61 35.26 30.66 -2.90
N MET A 62 36.45 30.17 -3.29
CA MET A 62 37.72 30.77 -2.85
C MET A 62 38.04 32.11 -3.53
N LYS A 63 37.43 32.40 -4.69
CA LYS A 63 37.65 33.67 -5.41
C LYS A 63 36.67 34.76 -5.01
N SER A 64 35.51 34.39 -4.47
CA SER A 64 34.43 35.30 -4.13
C SER A 64 33.87 34.98 -2.75
N ASP A 65 33.81 35.98 -1.88
CA ASP A 65 33.29 35.84 -0.50
C ASP A 65 31.78 35.53 -0.43
N GLY A 66 31.06 35.56 -1.57
CA GLY A 66 29.65 35.18 -1.65
C GLY A 66 29.23 34.85 -3.07
N HIS A 67 29.16 33.56 -3.40
CA HIS A 67 28.65 33.07 -4.69
C HIS A 67 27.37 32.26 -4.49
N GLU A 68 26.22 32.88 -4.78
CA GLU A 68 24.89 32.28 -4.58
C GLU A 68 24.74 30.96 -5.34
N TYR A 69 24.93 30.99 -6.67
CA TYR A 69 24.72 29.83 -7.52
C TYR A 69 25.65 28.65 -7.20
N ALA A 70 26.91 28.92 -6.85
CA ALA A 70 27.86 27.89 -6.46
C ALA A 70 27.45 27.20 -5.14
N SER A 71 27.03 27.98 -4.12
CA SER A 71 26.49 27.44 -2.86
C SER A 71 25.19 26.67 -3.07
N TYR A 72 24.30 27.16 -3.92
CA TYR A 72 23.06 26.49 -4.29
C TYR A 72 23.32 25.12 -4.94
N LEU A 73 24.23 25.08 -5.92
CA LEU A 73 24.57 23.84 -6.62
C LEU A 73 25.28 22.84 -5.69
N LYS A 74 26.14 23.34 -4.79
CA LYS A 74 26.78 22.53 -3.75
C LYS A 74 25.75 21.87 -2.86
N GLY A 75 24.74 22.62 -2.41
CA GLY A 75 23.61 22.10 -1.63
C GLY A 75 22.87 20.99 -2.40
N LEU A 76 22.52 21.22 -3.66
CA LEU A 76 21.86 20.21 -4.48
C LEU A 76 22.66 18.91 -4.64
N ILE A 77 23.98 18.99 -4.77
CA ILE A 77 24.86 17.82 -4.87
C ILE A 77 24.91 17.08 -3.52
N LEU A 78 25.15 17.80 -2.42
CA LEU A 78 25.23 17.22 -1.08
C LEU A 78 23.91 16.52 -0.68
N ARG A 79 22.77 17.10 -1.06
CA ARG A 79 21.46 16.47 -0.86
C ARG A 79 21.32 15.15 -1.61
N LYS A 80 21.79 15.09 -2.87
CA LYS A 80 21.79 13.85 -3.66
C LYS A 80 22.70 12.77 -3.05
N GLU A 81 23.77 13.17 -2.37
CA GLU A 81 24.66 12.26 -1.65
C GLU A 81 24.12 11.83 -0.27
N GLY A 82 22.99 12.37 0.16
CA GLY A 82 22.39 12.07 1.47
C GLY A 82 22.95 12.92 2.63
N LYS A 83 23.88 13.84 2.37
CA LYS A 83 24.41 14.79 3.37
C LYS A 83 23.48 16.00 3.50
N ILE A 84 22.32 15.78 4.11
CA ILE A 84 21.22 16.76 4.12
C ILE A 84 21.53 17.97 5.02
N GLN A 85 22.26 17.79 6.13
CA GLN A 85 22.59 18.90 7.03
C GLN A 85 23.58 19.88 6.38
N ASP A 86 24.70 19.39 5.83
CA ASP A 86 25.65 20.20 5.08
C ASP A 86 24.98 20.91 3.89
N SER A 87 24.02 20.23 3.24
CA SER A 87 23.22 20.82 2.17
C SER A 87 22.37 21.98 2.66
N LEU A 88 21.76 21.85 3.83
CA LEU A 88 20.92 22.89 4.43
C LEU A 88 21.76 24.12 4.77
N ASP A 89 22.95 23.92 5.33
CA ASP A 89 23.89 25.01 5.62
C ASP A 89 24.32 25.73 4.33
N CYS A 90 24.61 24.97 3.26
CA CYS A 90 24.89 25.56 1.94
C CYS A 90 23.71 26.41 1.42
N PHE A 91 22.47 25.95 1.56
CA PHE A 91 21.31 26.74 1.15
C PHE A 91 21.08 27.98 2.04
N GLN A 92 21.38 27.91 3.34
CA GLN A 92 21.37 29.07 4.22
C GLN A 92 22.43 30.09 3.82
N THR A 93 23.64 29.66 3.44
CA THR A 93 24.65 30.60 2.90
C THR A 93 24.17 31.25 1.61
N ALA A 94 23.53 30.50 0.70
CA ALA A 94 22.95 31.06 -0.52
C ALA A 94 21.84 32.07 -0.22
N TYR A 95 20.99 31.79 0.77
CA TYR A 95 19.95 32.70 1.23
C TYR A 95 20.50 33.98 1.88
N ASN A 96 21.61 33.89 2.62
CA ASN A 96 22.27 35.06 3.20
C ASN A 96 22.85 35.99 2.13
N VAL A 97 23.31 35.42 0.99
CA VAL A 97 23.80 36.20 -0.15
C VAL A 97 22.62 36.86 -0.89
N ASN A 98 21.53 36.13 -1.08
CA ASN A 98 20.33 36.63 -1.75
C ASN A 98 19.05 36.15 -1.03
N SER A 99 18.50 37.04 -0.20
CA SER A 99 17.29 36.78 0.58
C SER A 99 15.99 36.88 -0.24
N THR A 100 16.06 37.43 -1.46
CA THR A 100 14.89 37.61 -2.34
C THR A 100 14.61 36.42 -3.25
N ASN A 101 15.57 35.49 -3.39
CA ASN A 101 15.40 34.34 -4.27
C ASN A 101 14.51 33.26 -3.61
N ILE A 102 13.35 33.03 -4.22
CA ILE A 102 12.34 32.06 -3.76
C ILE A 102 12.88 30.62 -3.86
N ASP A 103 13.70 30.31 -4.87
CA ASP A 103 14.20 28.95 -5.07
C ASP A 103 15.10 28.51 -3.92
N ASN A 104 15.91 29.41 -3.36
CA ASN A 104 16.75 29.12 -2.20
C ASN A 104 15.89 28.74 -0.98
N VAL A 105 14.85 29.52 -0.70
CA VAL A 105 13.92 29.26 0.42
C VAL A 105 13.16 27.95 0.20
N LYS A 106 12.71 27.67 -1.03
CA LYS A 106 12.10 26.37 -1.40
C LYS A 106 13.06 25.22 -1.14
N GLN A 107 14.34 25.34 -1.49
CA GLN A 107 15.31 24.27 -1.23
C GLN A 107 15.62 24.10 0.27
N ILE A 108 15.65 25.18 1.06
CA ILE A 108 15.76 25.11 2.52
C ILE A 108 14.56 24.35 3.09
N ALA A 109 13.34 24.73 2.70
CA ALA A 109 12.11 24.09 3.18
C ALA A 109 12.03 22.60 2.78
N LYS A 110 12.41 22.25 1.54
CA LYS A 110 12.54 20.85 1.08
C LYS A 110 13.57 20.08 1.92
N SER A 111 14.72 20.68 2.22
CA SER A 111 15.75 20.05 3.04
C SER A 111 15.27 19.83 4.49
N LEU A 112 14.59 20.83 5.07
CA LEU A 112 13.97 20.73 6.40
C LEU A 112 12.90 19.63 6.44
N LEU A 113 12.07 19.50 5.41
CA LEU A 113 11.07 18.43 5.29
C LEU A 113 11.74 17.04 5.29
N ILE A 114 12.83 16.86 4.54
CA ILE A 114 13.57 15.58 4.51
C ILE A 114 14.23 15.29 5.87
N THR A 115 14.76 16.30 6.57
CA THR A 115 15.33 16.12 7.92
C THR A 115 14.29 15.79 9.01
N GLY A 116 12.98 15.87 8.71
CA GLY A 116 11.90 15.65 9.69
C GLY A 116 11.54 16.89 10.52
N ASN A 117 12.17 18.04 10.28
CA ASN A 117 11.88 19.30 10.97
C ASN A 117 10.65 19.99 10.37
N HIS A 118 9.48 19.36 10.48
CA HIS A 118 8.26 19.77 9.78
C HIS A 118 7.75 21.16 10.17
N ARG A 119 7.89 21.59 11.43
CA ARG A 119 7.46 22.93 11.88
C ARG A 119 8.26 24.04 11.19
N ARG A 120 9.59 23.95 11.24
CA ARG A 120 10.49 24.89 10.57
C ARG A 120 10.31 24.88 9.05
N ALA A 121 9.97 23.71 8.48
CA ALA A 121 9.66 23.61 7.06
C ALA A 121 8.39 24.39 6.69
N ILE A 122 7.35 24.36 7.53
CA ILE A 122 6.14 25.18 7.34
C ILE A 122 6.50 26.66 7.39
N ASP A 123 7.26 27.09 8.40
CA ASP A 123 7.70 28.49 8.53
C ASP A 123 8.44 28.93 7.27
N ALA A 124 9.42 28.16 6.81
CA ALA A 124 10.18 28.44 5.60
C ALA A 124 9.30 28.48 4.33
N TYR A 125 8.31 27.60 4.19
CA TYR A 125 7.37 27.67 3.06
C TYR A 125 6.41 28.86 3.16
N THR A 126 6.00 29.27 4.35
CA THR A 126 5.19 30.49 4.53
C THR A 126 5.99 31.75 4.24
N GLU A 127 7.30 31.75 4.54
CA GLU A 127 8.23 32.80 4.12
C GLU A 127 8.38 32.81 2.60
N ALA A 128 8.52 31.65 1.96
CA ALA A 128 8.54 31.54 0.51
C ALA A 128 7.24 32.08 -0.12
N GLU A 129 6.08 31.82 0.47
CA GLU A 129 4.80 32.38 0.02
C GLU A 129 4.76 33.91 0.14
N LYS A 130 5.29 34.49 1.22
CA LYS A 130 5.35 35.96 1.42
C LYS A 130 6.29 36.65 0.43
N ILE A 131 7.42 36.02 0.12
CA ILE A 131 8.39 36.54 -0.85
C ILE A 131 7.82 36.41 -2.27
N SER A 132 7.05 35.35 -2.52
CA SER A 132 6.46 35.11 -3.83
C SER A 132 5.30 36.06 -4.11
N GLY A 133 5.52 37.03 -5.01
CA GLY A 133 4.45 37.88 -5.53
C GLY A 133 3.42 37.14 -6.40
N VAL A 134 3.76 35.92 -6.87
CA VAL A 134 2.88 35.05 -7.66
C VAL A 134 2.70 33.71 -6.94
N PRO A 135 1.48 33.16 -6.83
CA PRO A 135 1.28 31.85 -6.21
C PRO A 135 2.00 30.73 -6.99
N ASP A 136 2.98 30.06 -6.36
CA ASP A 136 3.69 28.90 -6.92
C ASP A 136 3.06 27.59 -6.39
N TRP A 137 2.76 26.68 -7.30
CA TRP A 137 2.15 25.38 -6.97
C TRP A 137 3.10 24.49 -6.15
N GLU A 138 4.42 24.63 -6.32
CA GLU A 138 5.42 23.83 -5.59
C GLU A 138 5.41 24.14 -4.09
N ILE A 139 5.18 25.41 -3.72
CA ILE A 139 5.13 25.85 -2.32
C ILE A 139 3.91 25.22 -1.64
N TYR A 140 2.74 25.30 -2.27
CA TYR A 140 1.52 24.68 -1.74
C TYR A 140 1.60 23.15 -1.71
N TYR A 141 2.26 22.55 -2.70
CA TYR A 141 2.54 21.11 -2.67
C TYR A 141 3.45 20.73 -1.49
N GLY A 142 4.54 21.48 -1.28
CA GLY A 142 5.45 21.29 -0.16
C GLY A 142 4.80 21.49 1.21
N LEU A 143 3.95 22.51 1.35
CA LEU A 143 3.10 22.72 2.54
C LEU A 143 2.12 21.57 2.74
N GLY A 144 1.46 21.11 1.68
CA GLY A 144 0.58 19.96 1.73
C GLY A 144 1.30 18.73 2.28
N GLU A 145 2.51 18.46 1.79
CA GLU A 145 3.33 17.33 2.24
C GLU A 145 3.77 17.47 3.70
N THR A 146 4.23 18.66 4.14
CA THR A 146 4.60 18.89 5.55
C THR A 146 3.43 18.67 6.50
N TYR A 147 2.22 19.16 6.16
CA TYR A 147 1.02 18.97 6.98
C TYR A 147 0.60 17.51 7.07
N VAL A 148 0.71 16.75 5.98
CA VAL A 148 0.44 15.30 5.98
C VAL A 148 1.43 14.56 6.90
N LYS A 149 2.72 14.93 6.89
CA LYS A 149 3.71 14.35 7.83
C LYS A 149 3.42 14.69 9.29
N LEU A 150 2.75 15.81 9.58
CA LEU A 150 2.26 16.18 10.91
C LEU A 150 0.90 15.56 11.28
N ASN A 151 0.37 14.64 10.46
CA ASN A 151 -0.97 14.05 10.59
C ASN A 151 -2.13 15.09 10.54
N GLN A 152 -1.89 16.28 10.00
CA GLN A 152 -2.91 17.32 9.81
C GLN A 152 -3.51 17.22 8.41
N PHE A 153 -4.28 16.16 8.17
CA PHE A 153 -4.78 15.81 6.82
C PHE A 153 -5.69 16.89 6.21
N GLN A 154 -6.51 17.56 7.01
CA GLN A 154 -7.46 18.57 6.52
C GLN A 154 -6.77 19.83 5.96
N GLU A 155 -5.74 20.33 6.65
CA GLU A 155 -4.95 21.47 6.15
C GLU A 155 -4.11 21.06 4.93
N GLY A 156 -3.49 19.88 4.97
CA GLY A 156 -2.75 19.34 3.82
C GLY A 156 -3.62 19.27 2.56
N LYS A 157 -4.88 18.84 2.70
CA LYS A 157 -5.85 18.78 1.62
C LYS A 157 -6.20 20.15 1.03
N LYS A 158 -6.35 21.19 1.85
CA LYS A 158 -6.60 22.56 1.37
C LYS A 158 -5.43 23.06 0.52
N HIS A 159 -4.20 22.84 0.98
CA HIS A 159 -3.00 23.24 0.25
C HIS A 159 -2.83 22.44 -1.05
N PHE A 160 -3.11 21.14 -1.06
CA PHE A 160 -3.09 20.37 -2.31
C PHE A 160 -4.17 20.82 -3.30
N LYS A 161 -5.40 21.13 -2.85
CA LYS A 161 -6.44 21.70 -3.73
C LYS A 161 -5.97 22.99 -4.39
N ARG A 162 -5.40 23.91 -3.60
CA ARG A 162 -4.83 25.16 -4.13
C ARG A 162 -3.69 24.89 -5.13
N SER A 163 -2.85 23.89 -4.87
CA SER A 163 -1.79 23.47 -5.82
C SER A 163 -2.36 22.92 -7.14
N THR A 164 -3.45 22.15 -7.09
CA THR A 164 -4.13 21.60 -8.28
C THR A 164 -4.87 22.66 -9.11
N GLU A 165 -5.34 23.75 -8.47
CA GLU A 165 -5.94 24.89 -9.17
C GLU A 165 -4.89 25.68 -9.96
N LEU A 166 -3.66 25.75 -9.45
CA LEU A 166 -2.56 26.48 -10.07
C LEU A 166 -1.90 25.71 -11.22
N THR A 167 -1.83 24.37 -11.12
CA THR A 167 -1.21 23.54 -12.17
C THR A 167 -1.97 22.26 -12.46
N LYS A 168 -1.93 21.85 -13.72
CA LYS A 168 -2.40 20.55 -14.18
C LYS A 168 -1.28 19.50 -14.09
N ASN A 169 -0.55 19.45 -12.98
CA ASN A 169 0.53 18.48 -12.75
C ASN A 169 0.00 17.18 -12.11
N GLU A 170 0.71 16.06 -12.30
CA GLU A 170 0.29 14.77 -11.73
C GLU A 170 0.48 14.72 -10.20
N LEU A 171 1.58 15.28 -9.67
CA LEU A 171 2.01 15.06 -8.28
C LEU A 171 1.00 15.60 -7.25
N PRO A 172 0.47 16.84 -7.39
CA PRO A 172 -0.52 17.35 -6.45
C PRO A 172 -1.83 16.56 -6.51
N ASN A 173 -2.26 16.16 -7.71
CA ASN A 173 -3.47 15.36 -7.89
C ASN A 173 -3.34 13.97 -7.26
N LEU A 174 -2.19 13.31 -7.39
CA LEU A 174 -1.91 12.02 -6.74
C LEU A 174 -1.89 12.14 -5.21
N ALA A 175 -1.23 13.17 -4.67
CA ALA A 175 -1.20 13.41 -3.23
C ALA A 175 -2.61 13.68 -2.68
N LEU A 176 -3.40 14.49 -3.39
CA LEU A 176 -4.77 14.80 -3.03
C LEU A 176 -5.67 13.55 -3.06
N ALA A 177 -5.54 12.71 -4.09
CA ALA A 177 -6.29 11.46 -4.23
C ALA A 177 -5.99 10.48 -3.09
N ARG A 178 -4.73 10.38 -2.66
CA ARG A 178 -4.33 9.58 -1.48
C ARG A 178 -4.98 10.08 -0.20
N LEU A 179 -5.12 11.40 -0.01
CA LEU A 179 -5.83 11.94 1.15
C LEU A 179 -7.33 11.67 1.11
N TYR A 180 -7.98 11.81 -0.05
CA TYR A 180 -9.39 11.44 -0.20
C TYR A 180 -9.64 9.97 0.11
N LEU A 181 -8.70 9.09 -0.24
CA LEU A 181 -8.73 7.67 0.10
C LEU A 181 -8.63 7.39 1.60
N ILE A 182 -7.92 8.22 2.36
CA ILE A 182 -7.83 8.08 3.83
C ILE A 182 -9.14 8.51 4.49
N ASP A 183 -9.80 9.54 3.94
CA ASP A 183 -11.11 10.00 4.40
C ASP A 183 -12.30 9.16 3.85
N ASP A 184 -12.04 8.04 3.16
CA ASP A 184 -13.03 7.21 2.45
C ASP A 184 -13.93 7.94 1.43
N MET A 185 -13.47 9.09 0.91
CA MET A 185 -14.09 9.85 -0.18
C MET A 185 -13.74 9.25 -1.56
N ILE A 186 -14.35 8.11 -1.85
CA ILE A 186 -14.13 7.34 -3.08
C ILE A 186 -14.39 8.13 -4.38
N PRO A 187 -15.50 8.89 -4.56
CA PRO A 187 -15.76 9.55 -5.84
C PRO A 187 -14.80 10.72 -6.10
N GLU A 188 -14.42 11.48 -5.08
CA GLU A 188 -13.43 12.55 -5.18
C GLU A 188 -12.03 12.00 -5.44
N ALA A 189 -11.65 10.91 -4.77
CA ALA A 189 -10.39 10.21 -5.03
C ALA A 189 -10.30 9.76 -6.50
N ARG A 190 -11.39 9.19 -7.03
CA ARG A 190 -11.46 8.78 -8.44
C ARG A 190 -11.24 9.96 -9.38
N ASN A 191 -11.91 11.08 -9.13
CA ASN A 191 -11.78 12.27 -9.98
C ASN A 191 -10.37 12.87 -9.91
N ALA A 192 -9.72 12.86 -8.73
CA ALA A 192 -8.36 13.32 -8.58
C ALA A 192 -7.35 12.40 -9.30
N TYR A 193 -7.53 11.08 -9.24
CA TYR A 193 -6.69 10.14 -10.00
C TYR A 193 -6.89 10.25 -11.51
N THR A 194 -8.12 10.43 -11.99
CA THR A 194 -8.36 10.65 -13.43
C THR A 194 -7.78 11.99 -13.90
N ALA A 195 -7.83 13.04 -13.07
CA ALA A 195 -7.15 14.30 -13.34
C ALA A 195 -5.62 14.12 -13.40
N ALA A 196 -5.03 13.30 -12.52
CA ALA A 196 -3.61 12.96 -12.58
C ALA A 196 -3.23 12.23 -13.88
N LEU A 197 -4.04 11.27 -14.33
CA LEU A 197 -3.83 10.57 -15.60
C LEU A 197 -4.04 11.46 -16.82
N ASN A 198 -4.97 12.41 -16.76
CA ASN A 198 -5.14 13.41 -17.83
C ASN A 198 -3.93 14.35 -17.93
N ALA A 199 -3.28 14.65 -16.80
CA ALA A 199 -2.05 15.43 -16.76
C ALA A 199 -0.85 14.64 -17.31
N ASN A 200 -0.72 13.37 -16.92
CA ASN A 200 0.31 12.47 -17.41
C ASN A 200 -0.27 11.07 -17.71
N PRO A 201 -0.60 10.79 -18.99
CA PRO A 201 -1.16 9.49 -19.40
C PRO A 201 -0.21 8.30 -19.21
N GLU A 202 1.09 8.56 -19.09
CA GLU A 202 2.14 7.53 -18.96
C GLU A 202 2.45 7.21 -17.48
N SER A 203 1.73 7.84 -16.55
CA SER A 203 1.98 7.71 -15.11
C SER A 203 1.58 6.32 -14.59
N ILE A 204 2.59 5.48 -14.34
CA ILE A 204 2.42 4.13 -13.80
C ILE A 204 1.82 4.18 -12.39
N ASP A 205 2.32 5.06 -11.52
CA ASP A 205 1.81 5.18 -10.16
C ASP A 205 0.34 5.63 -10.17
N ALA A 206 -0.04 6.60 -11.01
CA ALA A 206 -1.44 7.03 -11.11
C ALA A 206 -2.37 5.91 -11.60
N ALA A 207 -1.97 5.17 -12.64
CA ALA A 207 -2.75 4.08 -13.20
C ALA A 207 -2.92 2.93 -12.19
N THR A 208 -1.85 2.58 -11.46
CA THR A 208 -1.91 1.53 -10.43
C THR A 208 -2.78 1.90 -9.24
N GLU A 209 -2.65 3.12 -8.72
CA GLU A 209 -3.46 3.59 -7.59
C GLU A 209 -4.95 3.71 -7.97
N LEU A 210 -5.26 4.16 -9.19
CA LEU A 210 -6.62 4.18 -9.72
C LEU A 210 -7.18 2.75 -9.88
N GLY A 211 -6.37 1.80 -10.37
CA GLY A 211 -6.75 0.39 -10.45
C GLY A 211 -7.07 -0.21 -9.08
N LEU A 212 -6.26 0.11 -8.06
CA LEU A 212 -6.51 -0.30 -6.67
C LEU A 212 -7.80 0.33 -6.11
N LEU A 213 -8.09 1.58 -6.45
CA LEU A 213 -9.36 2.23 -6.09
C LEU A 213 -10.55 1.50 -6.73
N TYR A 214 -10.48 1.16 -8.01
CA TYR A 214 -11.54 0.38 -8.68
C TYR A 214 -11.73 -1.01 -8.05
N LEU A 215 -10.65 -1.67 -7.64
CA LEU A 215 -10.73 -2.91 -6.87
C LEU A 215 -11.47 -2.73 -5.54
N LYS A 216 -11.21 -1.65 -4.80
CA LYS A 216 -11.94 -1.33 -3.56
C LYS A 216 -13.44 -1.10 -3.81
N ILE A 217 -13.79 -0.49 -4.95
CA ILE A 217 -15.20 -0.27 -5.36
C ILE A 217 -15.87 -1.59 -5.78
N GLY A 218 -15.09 -2.60 -6.19
CA GLY A 218 -15.57 -3.85 -6.75
C GLY A 218 -15.68 -3.87 -8.28
N ASP A 219 -15.23 -2.82 -8.96
CA ASP A 219 -15.20 -2.73 -10.42
C ASP A 219 -13.92 -3.40 -10.96
N THR A 220 -13.95 -4.73 -11.03
CA THR A 220 -12.78 -5.53 -11.46
C THR A 220 -12.40 -5.31 -12.92
N GLN A 221 -13.36 -4.98 -13.78
CA GLN A 221 -13.13 -4.77 -15.22
C GLN A 221 -12.30 -3.50 -15.45
N ARG A 222 -12.71 -2.36 -14.87
CA ARG A 222 -11.94 -1.12 -14.99
C ARG A 222 -10.59 -1.22 -14.28
N ALA A 223 -10.54 -1.89 -13.12
CA ALA A 223 -9.27 -2.14 -12.44
C ALA A 223 -8.27 -2.88 -13.35
N PHE A 224 -8.72 -3.95 -14.01
CA PHE A 224 -7.89 -4.73 -14.92
C PHE A 224 -7.37 -3.91 -16.10
N GLN A 225 -8.20 -3.02 -16.67
CA GLN A 225 -7.79 -2.11 -17.74
C GLN A 225 -6.68 -1.15 -17.28
N GLN A 226 -6.83 -0.56 -16.08
CA GLN A 226 -5.83 0.37 -15.54
C GLN A 226 -4.50 -0.33 -15.20
N PHE A 227 -4.54 -1.54 -14.63
CA PHE A 227 -3.33 -2.33 -14.43
C PHE A 227 -2.68 -2.74 -15.76
N GLY A 228 -3.49 -3.07 -16.77
CA GLY A 228 -3.00 -3.34 -18.13
C GLY A 228 -2.28 -2.14 -18.74
N ALA A 229 -2.84 -0.94 -18.59
CA ALA A 229 -2.21 0.31 -19.05
C ALA A 229 -0.87 0.57 -18.33
N ALA A 230 -0.81 0.38 -17.00
CA ALA A 230 0.42 0.50 -16.23
C ALA A 230 1.51 -0.49 -16.70
N LEU A 231 1.11 -1.72 -17.02
CA LEU A 231 2.02 -2.77 -17.51
C LEU A 231 2.49 -2.57 -18.95
N ALA A 232 1.72 -1.85 -19.77
CA ALA A 232 2.14 -1.49 -21.12
C ALA A 232 3.37 -0.57 -21.10
N TYR A 233 3.44 0.35 -20.13
CA TYR A 233 4.60 1.24 -19.94
C TYR A 233 5.73 0.58 -19.15
N SER A 234 5.40 -0.17 -18.09
CA SER A 234 6.40 -0.89 -17.28
C SER A 234 5.99 -2.35 -17.07
N PRO A 235 6.50 -3.27 -17.91
CA PRO A 235 6.16 -4.70 -17.84
C PRO A 235 6.50 -5.37 -16.51
N ASN A 236 7.46 -4.80 -15.77
CA ASN A 236 7.98 -5.35 -14.52
C ASN A 236 7.41 -4.64 -13.27
N CYS A 237 6.34 -3.85 -13.41
CA CYS A 237 5.74 -3.13 -12.28
C CYS A 237 4.99 -4.09 -11.33
N VAL A 238 5.65 -4.54 -10.25
CA VAL A 238 5.06 -5.49 -9.29
C VAL A 238 3.81 -4.96 -8.61
N LYS A 239 3.74 -3.63 -8.38
CA LYS A 239 2.54 -2.96 -7.83
C LYS A 239 1.30 -3.16 -8.71
N ALA A 240 1.47 -3.33 -10.02
CA ALA A 240 0.39 -3.64 -10.97
C ALA A 240 0.17 -5.15 -11.14
N ILE A 241 1.25 -5.93 -11.22
CA ILE A 241 1.19 -7.39 -11.44
C ILE A 241 0.43 -8.10 -10.32
N LEU A 242 0.71 -7.75 -9.06
CA LEU A 242 0.14 -8.42 -7.89
C LEU A 242 -1.41 -8.30 -7.83
N PRO A 243 -2.00 -7.08 -7.89
CA PRO A 243 -3.45 -6.92 -7.94
C PRO A 243 -4.08 -7.51 -9.20
N MET A 244 -3.42 -7.40 -10.37
CA MET A 244 -3.93 -7.98 -11.61
C MET A 244 -4.01 -9.51 -11.54
N ALA A 245 -2.99 -10.16 -11.02
CA ALA A 245 -2.98 -11.61 -10.82
C ALA A 245 -4.02 -12.03 -9.76
N TYR A 246 -4.28 -11.20 -8.75
CA TYR A 246 -5.35 -11.43 -7.78
C TYR A 246 -6.74 -11.37 -8.44
N ILE A 247 -6.98 -10.42 -9.34
CA ILE A 247 -8.21 -10.37 -10.15
C ILE A 247 -8.37 -11.67 -10.97
N MET A 248 -7.30 -12.11 -11.65
CA MET A 248 -7.30 -13.37 -12.41
C MET A 248 -7.59 -14.59 -11.53
N GLN A 249 -7.01 -14.64 -10.32
CA GLN A 249 -7.28 -15.70 -9.35
C GLN A 249 -8.77 -15.73 -8.95
N ASN A 250 -9.39 -14.58 -8.72
CA ASN A 250 -10.82 -14.50 -8.38
C ASN A 250 -11.73 -14.92 -9.55
N HIS A 251 -11.31 -14.66 -10.78
CA HIS A 251 -11.97 -15.17 -12.00
C HIS A 251 -11.66 -16.65 -12.31
N ARG A 252 -10.98 -17.37 -11.40
CA ARG A 252 -10.61 -18.79 -11.51
C ARG A 252 -9.59 -19.11 -12.61
N GLU A 253 -8.91 -18.10 -13.15
CA GLU A 253 -7.82 -18.24 -14.12
C GLU A 253 -6.48 -18.51 -13.42
N TYR A 254 -6.41 -19.61 -12.67
CA TYR A 254 -5.31 -19.90 -11.75
C TYR A 254 -3.95 -20.07 -12.45
N ASP A 255 -3.91 -20.65 -13.65
CA ASP A 255 -2.65 -20.84 -14.39
C ASP A 255 -2.04 -19.51 -14.87
N VAL A 256 -2.89 -18.60 -15.35
CA VAL A 256 -2.46 -17.27 -15.78
C VAL A 256 -2.00 -16.48 -14.55
N ALA A 257 -2.76 -16.51 -13.46
CA ALA A 257 -2.37 -15.87 -12.20
C ALA A 257 -1.01 -16.38 -11.68
N LEU A 258 -0.78 -17.70 -11.69
CA LEU A 258 0.51 -18.28 -11.29
C LEU A 258 1.66 -17.84 -12.20
N SER A 259 1.45 -17.72 -13.52
CA SER A 259 2.47 -17.22 -14.43
C SER A 259 2.89 -15.78 -14.09
N LYS A 260 1.92 -14.91 -13.77
CA LYS A 260 2.15 -13.53 -13.35
C LYS A 260 2.80 -13.44 -11.98
N TYR A 261 2.38 -14.28 -11.03
CA TYR A 261 3.03 -14.36 -9.72
C TYR A 261 4.47 -14.86 -9.80
N LYS A 262 4.82 -15.74 -10.74
CA LYS A 262 6.22 -16.14 -10.97
C LYS A 262 7.10 -14.98 -11.42
N ILE A 263 6.59 -14.11 -12.30
CA ILE A 263 7.31 -12.89 -12.71
C ILE A 263 7.50 -11.97 -11.49
N ALA A 264 6.45 -11.74 -10.71
CA ALA A 264 6.55 -10.95 -9.48
C ALA A 264 7.54 -11.56 -8.46
N ALA A 265 7.62 -12.89 -8.36
CA ALA A 265 8.51 -13.59 -7.43
C ALA A 265 10.00 -13.47 -7.81
N GLN A 266 10.31 -13.27 -9.08
CA GLN A 266 11.67 -12.97 -9.52
C GLN A 266 12.13 -11.57 -9.07
N ILE A 267 11.20 -10.62 -9.00
CA ILE A 267 11.48 -9.23 -8.64
C ILE A 267 11.46 -9.01 -7.12
N ILE A 268 10.48 -9.59 -6.42
CA ILE A 268 10.32 -9.45 -4.96
C ILE A 268 10.18 -10.86 -4.32
N PRO A 269 11.29 -11.60 -4.18
CA PRO A 269 11.27 -12.97 -3.65
C PRO A 269 10.91 -13.06 -2.16
N GLU A 270 10.97 -11.94 -1.44
CA GLU A 270 10.76 -11.85 0.02
C GLU A 270 9.42 -11.20 0.40
N SER A 271 8.47 -11.12 -0.54
CA SER A 271 7.13 -10.61 -0.24
C SER A 271 6.22 -11.70 0.34
N SER A 272 5.81 -11.54 1.60
CA SER A 272 4.83 -12.43 2.24
C SER A 272 3.49 -12.47 1.50
N ALA A 273 2.95 -11.30 1.13
CA ALA A 273 1.67 -11.20 0.43
C ALA A 273 1.66 -11.96 -0.91
N LEU A 274 2.78 -11.91 -1.65
CA LEU A 274 2.94 -12.67 -2.89
C LEU A 274 2.90 -14.18 -2.64
N TRP A 275 3.69 -14.69 -1.69
CA TRP A 275 3.72 -16.12 -1.37
C TRP A 275 2.39 -16.63 -0.81
N ASN A 276 1.67 -15.77 -0.08
CA ASN A 276 0.30 -16.06 0.36
C ASN A 276 -0.64 -16.25 -0.83
N ASN A 277 -0.62 -15.34 -1.80
CA ASN A 277 -1.47 -15.43 -2.99
C ASN A 277 -1.12 -16.63 -3.88
N ILE A 278 0.18 -16.92 -4.07
CA ILE A 278 0.64 -18.14 -4.75
C ILE A 278 0.11 -19.39 -4.05
N GLY A 279 0.23 -19.44 -2.71
CA GLY A 279 -0.26 -20.54 -1.90
C GLY A 279 -1.76 -20.77 -2.05
N MET A 280 -2.56 -19.71 -2.00
CA MET A 280 -4.01 -19.78 -2.19
C MET A 280 -4.40 -20.15 -3.62
N CYS A 281 -3.64 -19.71 -4.62
CA CYS A 281 -3.84 -20.11 -6.01
C CYS A 281 -3.55 -21.61 -6.20
N LEU A 282 -2.48 -22.14 -5.60
CA LEU A 282 -2.16 -23.57 -5.59
C LEU A 282 -3.18 -24.41 -4.82
N TYR A 283 -3.71 -23.87 -3.72
CA TYR A 283 -4.80 -24.48 -2.95
C TYR A 283 -6.07 -24.62 -3.80
N ALA A 284 -6.45 -23.58 -4.54
CA ALA A 284 -7.60 -23.64 -5.45
C ALA A 284 -7.41 -24.68 -6.58
N LYS A 285 -6.17 -24.89 -7.02
CA LYS A 285 -5.78 -25.97 -7.94
C LYS A 285 -5.64 -27.36 -7.28
N GLN A 286 -6.00 -27.51 -6.00
CA GLN A 286 -5.89 -28.74 -5.21
C GLN A 286 -4.44 -29.28 -5.07
N LYS A 287 -3.42 -28.43 -5.30
CA LYS A 287 -2.00 -28.78 -5.10
C LYS A 287 -1.59 -28.48 -3.67
N TYR A 288 -2.15 -29.22 -2.71
CA TYR A 288 -2.05 -28.91 -1.29
C TYR A 288 -0.61 -28.86 -0.74
N VAL A 289 0.28 -29.79 -1.13
CA VAL A 289 1.67 -29.82 -0.63
C VAL A 289 2.45 -28.58 -1.07
N ALA A 290 2.28 -28.17 -2.33
CA ALA A 290 2.90 -26.96 -2.85
C ALA A 290 2.29 -25.71 -2.19
N ALA A 291 0.96 -25.69 -1.97
CA ALA A 291 0.28 -24.62 -1.26
C ALA A 291 0.81 -24.44 0.17
N ILE A 292 0.95 -25.53 0.95
CA ILE A 292 1.52 -25.51 2.30
C ILE A 292 2.94 -24.95 2.27
N SER A 293 3.76 -25.37 1.30
CA SER A 293 5.15 -24.91 1.18
C SER A 293 5.23 -23.40 0.93
N SER A 294 4.41 -22.88 0.01
CA SER A 294 4.34 -21.45 -0.27
C SER A 294 3.78 -20.64 0.92
N LEU A 295 2.73 -21.13 1.57
CA LEU A 295 2.13 -20.47 2.72
C LEU A 295 3.04 -20.50 3.96
N LYS A 296 3.80 -21.58 4.19
CA LYS A 296 4.83 -21.62 5.23
C LYS A 296 5.93 -20.59 5.00
N ARG A 297 6.33 -20.39 3.73
CA ARG A 297 7.26 -19.31 3.37
C ARG A 297 6.67 -17.92 3.63
N ALA A 298 5.39 -17.70 3.31
CA ALA A 298 4.71 -16.44 3.63
C ALA A 298 4.67 -16.19 5.15
N HIS A 299 4.33 -17.21 5.93
CA HIS A 299 4.32 -17.14 7.39
C HIS A 299 5.72 -16.90 7.99
N TYR A 300 6.78 -17.52 7.43
CA TYR A 300 8.16 -17.26 7.85
C TYR A 300 8.57 -15.79 7.62
N LEU A 301 8.19 -15.20 6.48
CA LEU A 301 8.48 -13.80 6.15
C LEU A 301 7.67 -12.82 7.01
N SER A 302 6.46 -13.19 7.43
CA SER A 302 5.63 -12.36 8.32
C SER A 302 4.92 -13.21 9.38
N PRO A 303 5.59 -13.55 10.49
CA PRO A 303 5.02 -14.44 11.52
C PRO A 303 3.79 -13.85 12.22
N MET A 304 3.74 -12.51 12.33
CA MET A 304 2.63 -11.78 12.96
C MET A 304 1.44 -11.53 12.02
N SER A 305 1.47 -12.04 10.78
CA SER A 305 0.34 -11.90 9.85
C SER A 305 -0.76 -12.90 10.17
N CYS A 306 -1.96 -12.40 10.48
CA CYS A 306 -3.16 -13.22 10.67
C CYS A 306 -3.55 -13.97 9.38
N VAL A 307 -3.55 -13.27 8.23
CA VAL A 307 -3.98 -13.81 6.93
C VAL A 307 -3.21 -15.07 6.53
N SER A 308 -1.88 -15.04 6.60
CA SER A 308 -1.04 -16.19 6.21
C SER A 308 -1.26 -17.39 7.12
N SER A 309 -1.38 -17.15 8.42
CA SER A 309 -1.60 -18.17 9.45
C SER A 309 -3.01 -18.79 9.33
N CYS A 310 -4.03 -17.98 9.08
CA CYS A 310 -5.38 -18.44 8.76
C CYS A 310 -5.42 -19.31 7.51
N ASN A 311 -4.78 -18.87 6.43
CA ASN A 311 -4.74 -19.63 5.18
C ASN A 311 -4.03 -20.97 5.36
N LEU A 312 -2.93 -21.04 6.13
CA LEU A 312 -2.33 -22.31 6.55
C LEU A 312 -3.33 -23.19 7.31
N GLY A 313 -4.05 -22.62 8.28
CA GLY A 313 -5.09 -23.31 9.03
C GLY A 313 -6.16 -23.94 8.13
N ILE A 314 -6.64 -23.19 7.13
CA ILE A 314 -7.61 -23.68 6.14
C ILE A 314 -7.03 -24.86 5.35
N VAL A 315 -5.81 -24.73 4.83
CA VAL A 315 -5.17 -25.81 4.05
C VAL A 315 -4.95 -27.05 4.93
N PHE A 316 -4.53 -26.90 6.18
CA PHE A 316 -4.38 -28.04 7.10
C PHE A 316 -5.71 -28.69 7.47
N LEU A 317 -6.79 -27.92 7.64
CA LEU A 317 -8.13 -28.47 7.83
C LEU A 317 -8.58 -29.28 6.60
N THR A 318 -8.37 -28.76 5.39
CA THR A 318 -8.77 -29.49 4.17
C THR A 318 -7.95 -30.76 3.93
N THR A 319 -6.68 -30.77 4.32
CA THR A 319 -5.80 -31.94 4.20
C THR A 319 -5.96 -32.95 5.33
N GLY A 320 -6.87 -32.71 6.28
CA GLY A 320 -7.16 -33.64 7.37
C GLY A 320 -6.13 -33.61 8.51
N GLN A 321 -5.39 -32.52 8.68
CA GLN A 321 -4.40 -32.33 9.73
C GLN A 321 -4.87 -31.29 10.77
N PRO A 322 -5.86 -31.60 11.61
CA PRO A 322 -6.47 -30.63 12.50
C PRO A 322 -5.53 -30.15 13.63
N ALA A 323 -4.56 -30.98 14.06
CA ALA A 323 -3.57 -30.60 15.07
C ALA A 323 -2.67 -29.45 14.59
N SER A 324 -2.12 -29.56 13.38
CA SER A 324 -1.33 -28.48 12.77
C SER A 324 -2.20 -27.25 12.50
N ALA A 325 -3.44 -27.44 12.04
CA ALA A 325 -4.38 -26.33 11.85
C ALA A 325 -4.60 -25.54 13.14
N ALA A 326 -4.85 -26.21 14.27
CA ALA A 326 -5.07 -25.57 15.55
C ALA A 326 -3.89 -24.69 15.98
N ILE A 327 -2.64 -25.14 15.77
CA ILE A 327 -1.45 -24.35 16.10
C ILE A 327 -1.39 -23.04 15.31
N TYR A 328 -1.53 -23.10 13.98
CA TYR A 328 -1.48 -21.89 13.14
C TYR A 328 -2.69 -20.98 13.35
N LEU A 329 -3.86 -21.54 13.66
CA LEU A 329 -5.06 -20.76 13.97
C LEU A 329 -4.98 -20.09 15.35
N CYS A 330 -4.39 -20.74 16.35
CA CYS A 330 -4.05 -20.09 17.62
C CYS A 330 -3.12 -18.89 17.40
N ALA A 331 -2.08 -19.05 16.57
CA ALA A 331 -1.20 -17.93 16.21
C ALA A 331 -1.97 -16.79 15.49
N ALA A 332 -2.90 -17.13 14.59
CA ALA A 332 -3.73 -16.14 13.92
C ALA A 332 -4.65 -15.38 14.88
N VAL A 333 -5.25 -16.08 15.85
CA VAL A 333 -6.06 -15.49 16.93
C VAL A 333 -5.22 -14.54 17.80
N SER A 334 -3.98 -14.92 18.12
CA SER A 334 -3.07 -14.05 18.87
C SER A 334 -2.67 -12.78 18.09
N ALA A 335 -2.54 -12.88 16.76
CA ALA A 335 -2.19 -11.76 15.90
C ALA A 335 -3.33 -10.75 15.75
N GLU A 336 -4.56 -11.21 15.50
CA GLU A 336 -5.75 -10.35 15.37
C GLU A 336 -6.91 -10.83 16.24
N PRO A 337 -6.95 -10.44 17.53
CA PRO A 337 -7.97 -10.91 18.46
C PRO A 337 -9.41 -10.46 18.15
N LYS A 338 -9.58 -9.46 17.26
CA LYS A 338 -10.87 -8.88 16.88
C LYS A 338 -11.50 -9.56 15.65
N ASN A 339 -10.75 -10.37 14.92
CA ASN A 339 -11.25 -11.02 13.71
C ASN A 339 -12.01 -12.31 14.10
N PRO A 340 -13.27 -12.50 13.68
CA PRO A 340 -14.06 -13.70 14.03
C PRO A 340 -13.65 -14.96 13.25
N THR A 341 -13.13 -14.81 12.02
CA THR A 341 -12.82 -15.93 11.11
C THR A 341 -11.80 -16.93 11.68
N PRO A 342 -10.66 -16.49 12.28
CA PRO A 342 -9.71 -17.39 12.92
C PRO A 342 -10.34 -18.22 14.05
N TYR A 343 -11.22 -17.63 14.86
CA TYR A 343 -11.90 -18.35 15.97
C TYR A 343 -12.86 -19.41 15.46
N LEU A 344 -13.61 -19.11 14.39
CA LEU A 344 -14.47 -20.07 13.72
C LEU A 344 -13.67 -21.28 13.23
N LEU A 345 -12.59 -21.03 12.48
CA LEU A 345 -11.72 -22.08 11.96
C LEU A 345 -11.05 -22.88 13.09
N LEU A 346 -10.68 -22.22 14.19
CA LEU A 346 -10.11 -22.88 15.37
C LEU A 346 -11.14 -23.80 16.02
N GLY A 347 -12.39 -23.35 16.17
CA GLY A 347 -13.48 -24.19 16.68
C GLY A 347 -13.72 -25.44 15.82
N LEU A 348 -13.63 -25.30 14.50
CA LEU A 348 -13.70 -26.43 13.56
C LEU A 348 -12.51 -27.39 13.70
N ALA A 349 -11.30 -26.87 13.92
CA ALA A 349 -10.10 -27.67 14.16
C ALA A 349 -10.20 -28.45 15.46
N LEU A 350 -10.59 -27.80 16.55
CA LEU A 350 -10.74 -28.39 17.88
C LEU A 350 -11.84 -29.43 17.91
N LYS A 351 -12.97 -29.18 17.25
CA LYS A 351 -14.03 -30.20 17.08
C LYS A 351 -13.50 -31.47 16.42
N ARG A 352 -12.62 -31.35 15.40
CA ARG A 352 -12.01 -32.52 14.74
C ARG A 352 -10.95 -33.23 15.60
N LEU A 353 -10.43 -32.55 16.62
CA LEU A 353 -9.54 -33.11 17.64
C LEU A 353 -10.30 -33.68 18.85
N ASP A 354 -11.64 -33.65 18.82
CA ASP A 354 -12.53 -34.05 19.92
C ASP A 354 -12.42 -33.17 21.19
N ASP A 355 -11.73 -32.03 21.11
CA ASP A 355 -11.74 -31.00 22.16
C ASP A 355 -12.99 -30.12 22.03
N LEU A 356 -14.13 -30.67 22.45
CA LEU A 356 -15.42 -29.98 22.40
C LEU A 356 -15.48 -28.75 23.32
N GLU A 357 -14.73 -28.75 24.43
CA GLU A 357 -14.70 -27.61 25.37
C GLU A 357 -13.96 -26.42 24.78
N GLY A 358 -12.78 -26.66 24.20
CA GLY A 358 -12.02 -25.65 23.48
C GLY A 358 -12.77 -25.14 22.25
N ALA A 359 -13.47 -26.02 21.54
CA ALA A 359 -14.29 -25.66 20.39
C ALA A 359 -15.45 -24.72 20.81
N GLU A 360 -16.17 -25.03 21.88
CA GLU A 360 -17.22 -24.17 22.41
C GLU A 360 -16.66 -22.80 22.79
N ARG A 361 -15.56 -22.74 23.56
CA ARG A 361 -14.93 -21.46 23.97
C ARG A 361 -14.48 -20.61 22.79
N SER A 362 -14.03 -21.23 21.71
CA SER A 362 -13.60 -20.51 20.51
C SER A 362 -14.81 -19.96 19.74
N LEU A 363 -15.87 -20.77 19.60
CA LEU A 363 -17.08 -20.38 18.90
C LEU A 363 -17.93 -19.37 19.68
N THR A 364 -17.94 -19.40 21.02
CA THR A 364 -18.58 -18.34 21.82
C THR A 364 -17.92 -16.99 21.59
N LYS A 365 -16.58 -16.94 21.53
CA LYS A 365 -15.84 -15.73 21.15
C LYS A 365 -16.12 -15.29 19.73
N ALA A 366 -16.16 -16.23 18.77
CA ALA A 366 -16.50 -15.94 17.38
C ALA A 366 -17.91 -15.31 17.27
N HIS A 367 -18.89 -15.89 17.97
CA HIS A 367 -20.27 -15.39 18.03
C HIS A 367 -20.38 -14.02 18.71
N ALA A 368 -19.60 -13.76 19.76
CA ALA A 368 -19.55 -12.44 20.41
C ALA A 368 -19.01 -11.34 19.48
N LEU A 369 -18.07 -11.69 18.59
CA LEU A 369 -17.50 -10.75 17.61
C LEU A 369 -18.40 -10.54 16.39
N ALA A 370 -19.05 -11.61 15.91
CA ALA A 370 -19.93 -11.58 14.74
C ALA A 370 -21.21 -12.41 15.01
N PRO A 371 -22.22 -11.81 15.69
CA PRO A 371 -23.41 -12.56 16.11
C PRO A 371 -24.34 -12.92 14.95
N GLN A 372 -24.23 -12.22 13.81
CA GLN A 372 -25.11 -12.37 12.66
C GLN A 372 -24.54 -13.28 11.56
N ASP A 373 -23.31 -13.79 11.70
CA ASP A 373 -22.71 -14.65 10.66
C ASP A 373 -23.34 -16.05 10.67
N PRO A 374 -24.06 -16.45 9.59
CA PRO A 374 -24.71 -17.76 9.52
C PRO A 374 -23.73 -18.93 9.66
N LEU A 375 -22.49 -18.77 9.18
CA LEU A 375 -21.48 -19.83 9.22
C LEU A 375 -20.99 -20.08 10.65
N ILE A 376 -20.92 -19.04 11.47
CA ILE A 376 -20.55 -19.18 12.89
C ILE A 376 -21.69 -19.85 13.65
N LEU A 377 -22.92 -19.40 13.44
CA LEU A 377 -24.11 -19.91 14.12
C LEU A 377 -24.34 -21.40 13.85
N ILE A 378 -24.25 -21.84 12.59
CA ILE A 378 -24.42 -23.27 12.26
C ILE A 378 -23.34 -24.13 12.92
N ASN A 379 -22.07 -23.71 12.86
CA ASN A 379 -20.97 -24.48 13.43
C ASN A 379 -21.04 -24.49 14.96
N TYR A 380 -21.51 -23.41 15.57
CA TYR A 380 -21.73 -23.33 17.01
C TYR A 380 -22.88 -24.23 17.47
N ALA A 381 -24.03 -24.21 16.78
CA ALA A 381 -25.15 -25.10 17.06
C ALA A 381 -24.74 -26.58 16.95
N VAL A 382 -23.94 -26.93 15.94
CA VAL A 382 -23.43 -28.29 15.76
C VAL A 382 -22.51 -28.71 16.92
N VAL A 383 -21.64 -27.83 17.42
CA VAL A 383 -20.76 -28.15 18.57
C VAL A 383 -21.58 -28.31 19.85
N LEU A 384 -22.60 -27.48 20.06
CA LEU A 384 -23.49 -27.61 21.23
C LEU A 384 -24.33 -28.89 21.21
N ASP A 385 -24.82 -29.29 20.04
CA ASP A 385 -25.50 -30.58 19.83
C ASP A 385 -24.55 -31.74 20.20
N THR A 386 -23.31 -31.72 19.71
CA THR A 386 -22.33 -32.77 20.06
C THR A 386 -21.98 -32.80 21.55
N ARG A 387 -22.14 -31.68 22.27
CA ARG A 387 -21.93 -31.60 23.73
C ARG A 387 -23.18 -31.97 24.54
N GLY A 388 -24.32 -32.24 23.90
CA GLY A 388 -25.59 -32.53 24.56
C GLY A 388 -26.34 -31.31 25.11
N LYS A 389 -25.92 -30.08 24.78
CA LYS A 389 -26.61 -28.84 25.19
C LYS A 389 -27.72 -28.48 24.19
N GLN A 390 -28.73 -29.33 24.11
CA GLN A 390 -29.81 -29.22 23.12
C GLN A 390 -30.62 -27.92 23.23
N ALA A 391 -30.86 -27.41 24.44
CA ALA A 391 -31.60 -26.16 24.65
C ALA A 391 -30.92 -24.97 23.95
N ASN A 392 -29.64 -24.73 24.28
CA ASN A 392 -28.82 -23.67 23.68
C ASN A 392 -28.68 -23.87 22.16
N ALA A 393 -28.53 -25.11 21.69
CA ALA A 393 -28.46 -25.40 20.27
C ALA A 393 -29.76 -24.99 19.53
N THR A 394 -30.94 -25.21 20.15
CA THR A 394 -32.21 -24.79 19.56
C THR A 394 -32.37 -23.26 19.53
N GLU A 395 -31.89 -22.53 20.53
CA GLU A 395 -31.90 -21.06 20.55
C GLU A 395 -31.05 -20.46 19.43
N ILE A 396 -29.86 -21.01 19.21
CA ILE A 396 -28.96 -20.56 18.14
C ILE A 396 -29.52 -20.91 16.76
N LEU A 397 -30.19 -22.06 16.63
CA LEU A 397 -30.87 -22.42 15.39
C LEU A 397 -32.08 -21.53 15.09
N THR A 398 -32.84 -21.10 16.11
CA THR A 398 -33.91 -20.12 15.90
C THR A 398 -33.34 -18.80 15.42
N ALA A 399 -32.26 -18.31 16.06
CA ALA A 399 -31.56 -17.10 15.61
C ALA A 399 -31.03 -17.24 14.17
N LEU A 400 -30.50 -18.42 13.81
CA LEU A 400 -30.05 -18.71 12.45
C LEU A 400 -31.21 -18.67 11.43
N ASN A 401 -32.37 -19.25 11.77
CA ASN A 401 -33.54 -19.23 10.89
C ASN A 401 -34.07 -17.81 10.66
N ASP A 402 -34.07 -16.96 11.70
CA ASP A 402 -34.47 -15.57 11.61
C ASP A 402 -33.53 -14.78 10.67
N ILE A 403 -32.23 -15.05 10.75
CA ILE A 403 -31.23 -14.43 9.86
C ILE A 403 -31.36 -14.95 8.43
N MET A 404 -31.57 -16.26 8.25
CA MET A 404 -31.78 -16.88 6.94
C MET A 404 -33.04 -16.38 6.23
N ALA A 405 -34.02 -15.83 6.95
CA ALA A 405 -35.19 -15.20 6.34
C ALA A 405 -34.87 -13.84 5.71
N VAL A 406 -33.79 -13.19 6.14
CA VAL A 406 -33.39 -11.84 5.70
C VAL A 406 -32.21 -11.88 4.73
N VAL A 407 -31.32 -12.87 4.87
CA VAL A 407 -30.08 -13.00 4.10
C VAL A 407 -30.14 -14.26 3.24
N ASP A 408 -29.79 -14.14 1.95
CA ASP A 408 -29.59 -15.31 1.08
C ASP A 408 -28.36 -16.09 1.55
N VAL A 409 -28.60 -17.19 2.27
CA VAL A 409 -27.57 -18.08 2.80
C VAL A 409 -27.33 -19.24 1.83
N ASP A 410 -26.09 -19.71 1.76
CA ASP A 410 -25.71 -20.86 0.94
C ASP A 410 -26.58 -22.09 1.21
N THR A 411 -26.96 -22.77 0.13
CA THR A 411 -27.87 -23.92 0.12
C THR A 411 -27.40 -25.04 1.05
N GLN A 412 -26.10 -25.23 1.21
CA GLN A 412 -25.52 -26.24 2.09
C GLN A 412 -25.75 -25.92 3.57
N ILE A 413 -25.65 -24.66 3.96
CA ILE A 413 -25.89 -24.21 5.34
C ILE A 413 -27.38 -24.37 5.65
N SER A 414 -28.25 -24.00 4.72
CA SER A 414 -29.70 -24.20 4.85
C SER A 414 -30.07 -25.69 5.01
N GLN A 415 -29.43 -26.57 4.24
CA GLN A 415 -29.62 -28.01 4.37
C GLN A 415 -29.10 -28.54 5.71
N MET A 416 -27.94 -28.08 6.18
CA MET A 416 -27.39 -28.48 7.48
C MET A 416 -28.27 -28.00 8.63
N ALA A 417 -28.74 -26.75 8.60
CA ALA A 417 -29.66 -26.20 9.59
C ALA A 417 -30.97 -27.00 9.64
N LYS A 418 -31.56 -27.32 8.48
CA LYS A 418 -32.77 -28.15 8.37
C LYS A 418 -32.57 -29.58 8.86
N LYS A 419 -31.39 -30.17 8.64
CA LYS A 419 -31.05 -31.51 9.14
C LYS A 419 -30.91 -31.48 10.67
N LEU A 420 -30.20 -30.49 11.21
CA LEU A 420 -30.00 -30.33 12.65
C LEU A 420 -31.32 -30.07 13.38
N SER A 421 -32.19 -29.20 12.82
CA SER A 421 -33.50 -28.91 13.41
C SER A 421 -34.42 -30.13 13.42
N LYS A 422 -34.46 -30.93 12.33
CA LYS A 422 -35.21 -32.19 12.30
C LYS A 422 -34.71 -33.20 13.32
N LYS A 423 -33.39 -33.31 13.52
CA LYS A 423 -32.78 -34.20 14.51
C LYS A 423 -33.20 -33.80 15.93
N LEU A 424 -33.04 -32.52 16.27
CA LEU A 424 -33.41 -31.99 17.59
C LEU A 424 -34.92 -32.06 17.87
N GLN A 425 -35.78 -31.94 16.85
CA GLN A 425 -37.22 -32.16 16.99
C GLN A 425 -37.57 -33.62 17.30
N ARG A 426 -36.90 -34.58 16.66
CA ARG A 426 -37.08 -36.02 16.92
C ARG A 426 -36.65 -36.40 18.34
N GLU A 427 -35.50 -35.89 18.77
CA GLU A 427 -34.99 -36.13 20.14
C GLU A 427 -35.94 -35.53 21.19
N LYS A 428 -36.54 -34.36 20.95
CA LYS A 428 -37.59 -33.81 21.83
C LYS A 428 -38.84 -34.70 21.90
N THR A 429 -39.27 -35.29 20.78
CA THR A 429 -40.42 -36.21 20.78
C THR A 429 -40.13 -37.55 21.44
N GLU A 430 -38.90 -38.06 21.35
CA GLU A 430 -38.45 -39.29 22.01
C GLU A 430 -38.28 -39.11 23.53
N VAL A 431 -37.81 -37.95 23.98
CA VAL A 431 -37.74 -37.62 25.42
C VAL A 431 -39.13 -37.48 26.02
N ASN A 432 -40.08 -36.85 25.31
CA ASN A 432 -41.46 -36.74 25.79
C ASN A 432 -42.18 -38.10 25.84
N THR A 433 -41.95 -39.00 24.88
CA THR A 433 -42.58 -40.34 24.87
C THR A 433 -41.99 -41.28 25.93
N ASN A 434 -40.72 -41.14 26.31
CA ASN A 434 -40.11 -41.90 27.40
C ASN A 434 -40.45 -41.37 28.80
N GLN A 435 -40.97 -40.14 28.93
CA GLN A 435 -41.50 -39.60 30.19
C GLN A 435 -42.99 -39.93 30.40
N GLU A 436 -43.70 -40.45 29.39
CA GLU A 436 -45.13 -40.80 29.42
C GLU A 436 -45.41 -42.31 29.62
N LEU A 437 -44.42 -43.12 30.03
CA LEU A 437 -44.68 -44.46 30.55
C LEU A 437 -45.15 -44.36 32.03
N PRO A 438 -46.40 -44.74 32.37
CA PRO A 438 -46.86 -44.67 33.74
C PRO A 438 -46.10 -45.69 34.60
N ALA A 439 -45.67 -45.25 35.79
CA ALA A 439 -45.21 -46.12 36.85
C ALA A 439 -46.33 -47.12 37.21
N ALA A 440 -46.27 -48.32 36.65
CA ALA A 440 -47.13 -49.43 37.03
C ALA A 440 -46.68 -49.97 38.38
N GLU A 441 -47.57 -49.80 39.36
CA GLU A 441 -47.84 -50.72 40.47
C GLU A 441 -46.63 -51.26 41.25
N SER A 442 -46.22 -50.53 42.30
CA SER A 442 -45.70 -51.16 43.51
C SER A 442 -46.75 -51.00 44.60
N GLU A 443 -47.57 -52.04 44.77
CA GLU A 443 -48.53 -52.21 45.84
C GLU A 443 -47.93 -51.86 47.21
N GLU A 444 -48.61 -50.99 47.94
CA GLU A 444 -48.42 -50.78 49.37
C GLU A 444 -48.74 -52.08 50.12
N ARG A 445 -47.73 -52.89 50.43
CA ARG A 445 -47.84 -53.85 51.52
C ARG A 445 -47.58 -53.12 52.84
N GLN A 446 -48.66 -52.79 53.51
CA GLN A 446 -48.68 -52.51 54.94
C GLN A 446 -48.06 -53.70 55.69
N LEU A 447 -47.06 -53.44 56.53
CA LEU A 447 -46.68 -54.30 57.65
C LEU A 447 -46.58 -53.43 58.88
N SER A 448 -47.65 -53.44 59.67
CA SER A 448 -47.69 -53.01 61.06
C SER A 448 -46.82 -53.94 61.90
N ALA A 449 -46.00 -53.36 62.78
CA ALA A 449 -45.40 -54.09 63.88
C ALA A 449 -46.50 -54.39 64.92
N ASP A 450 -46.86 -55.66 65.06
CA ASP A 450 -47.00 -56.33 66.35
C ASP A 450 -47.17 -57.86 66.15
N GLU A 451 -46.29 -58.60 66.81
CA GLU A 451 -46.44 -59.95 67.40
C GLU A 451 -46.66 -61.21 66.51
N VAL A 452 -45.70 -62.14 66.71
CA VAL A 452 -45.62 -63.61 66.45
C VAL A 452 -45.27 -64.11 65.05
#